data_AF-A0A817DY40-F1
#
_entry.id   AF-A0A817DY40-F1
#
_cell.length_a   1.000
_cell.length_b   1.000
_cell.length_c   1.000
_cell.angle_alpha   90.00
_cell.angle_beta   90.00
_cell.angle_gamma   90.00
#
_symmetry.space_group_name_H-M   'P 1'
#
loop_
_entity.id
_entity.type
_entity.pdbx_description
1 polymer ?
#
loop_
_entity_poly.entity_id
_entity_poly.type
_entity_poly.pdbx_seq_one_letter_code
_entity_poly.pdbx_strand_id
1 'polypeptide(L)'
;MTSSDKTSDAPSALSSSSSSSTTTAPKYTTKDRNCKTVPLAPIHRLDIEDIYSHPSDPDDKPNLDILKQHLLLEGRITEQAAIRIVENGAAILRDEPTMIDIDAPLTICGDIHGQFYDLIKLFEVGGSPATTRYLFLGDYVDRGYFGIECVLYLWSLKTHYPKTFYLLRGNHECRHLTDYFTFKQECLVKYTEKVFETCMTAFDCLPLAALMNKQFLCVHGGLSPEIHTLNDIRKLDRFHEPPPYGAMCDLLWSDPVEDYGNEKETSSSTSKRHTSIPLSDSSISNASQTIPSSYNEHLFLPNTTRGCSYFYTYAAVNEFLIRNQILSIIRAHEAQDVGYRMYKKSVETGFPSLITIFSAPNYLDVYQNKAAIMKYENNIVNIRQFNCSPHPYWLPNFMDVFSWSLPFVGEKVIDVLLNILNICTDEELAEYDAHIDTLIERNNREQRKEQIRSKIRALGKVAKAYKSLRELSENVVTLRGLTPSTSSSDLNNSDEVKSEAEVVANILRDKNVSTKERFSKAKILDQVNERMPPSKSSNSVVAPTITERIKRTSTTNQTSQEPVKKELPSKSIMSGTTQGLVKMRRESYVGSSKSTTTKQASTPTADLTKTINGRPTTKK
;
A
#
# COMPACT_ATOMS: atom_id res chain seq x y z
N MET A 1 -59.64 37.24 -49.60
CA MET A 1 -59.83 38.04 -50.83
C MET A 1 -58.46 38.57 -51.23
N THR A 2 -58.04 38.22 -52.45
CA THR A 2 -56.91 38.72 -53.27
C THR A 2 -55.51 38.68 -52.63
N SER A 3 -54.58 37.73 -52.85
CA SER A 3 -54.06 37.01 -54.04
C SER A 3 -53.20 37.85 -55.01
N SER A 4 -51.88 37.58 -55.02
CA SER A 4 -50.94 37.34 -56.16
C SER A 4 -49.54 37.93 -55.87
N ASP A 5 -48.55 37.11 -55.47
CA ASP A 5 -47.51 36.43 -56.31
C ASP A 5 -46.47 37.45 -56.86
N LYS A 6 -45.14 37.28 -56.86
CA LYS A 6 -44.13 36.31 -56.38
C LYS A 6 -42.78 36.88 -56.89
N THR A 7 -41.67 36.73 -56.16
CA THR A 7 -40.45 35.97 -56.57
C THR A 7 -39.21 36.31 -55.72
N SER A 8 -38.84 35.32 -54.91
CA SER A 8 -37.50 34.80 -54.55
C SER A 8 -36.43 35.71 -53.93
N ASP A 9 -36.30 35.53 -52.61
CA ASP A 9 -35.12 35.80 -51.77
C ASP A 9 -33.97 34.81 -52.00
N ALA A 10 -32.73 35.31 -51.90
CA ALA A 10 -31.63 34.65 -51.20
C ALA A 10 -30.66 35.73 -50.65
N PRO A 11 -30.14 35.58 -49.41
CA PRO A 11 -29.89 36.74 -48.54
C PRO A 11 -28.44 37.23 -48.53
N SER A 12 -28.28 38.55 -48.49
CA SER A 12 -27.05 39.28 -48.18
C SER A 12 -26.74 39.22 -46.68
N ALA A 13 -25.53 38.78 -46.34
CA ALA A 13 -25.02 38.69 -44.97
C ALA A 13 -24.97 40.07 -44.29
N LEU A 14 -25.80 40.25 -43.25
CA LEU A 14 -25.67 41.34 -42.29
C LEU A 14 -24.72 40.95 -41.15
N SER A 15 -23.81 41.86 -40.87
CA SER A 15 -22.90 41.89 -39.73
C SER A 15 -23.61 41.77 -38.39
N SER A 16 -23.20 40.80 -37.57
CA SER A 16 -23.43 40.83 -36.13
C SER A 16 -22.11 40.58 -35.41
N SER A 17 -21.68 41.58 -34.65
CA SER A 17 -20.53 41.60 -33.75
C SER A 17 -20.49 40.37 -32.82
N SER A 18 -19.59 39.43 -33.09
CA SER A 18 -19.17 38.43 -32.12
C SER A 18 -18.06 39.02 -31.26
N SER A 19 -18.38 39.35 -30.00
CA SER A 19 -17.37 39.57 -28.96
C SER A 19 -16.65 38.24 -28.71
N SER A 20 -15.58 37.99 -29.46
CA SER A 20 -14.67 36.89 -29.19
C SER A 20 -13.89 37.23 -27.92
N SER A 21 -14.33 36.70 -26.78
CA SER A 21 -13.45 36.57 -25.62
C SER A 21 -12.36 35.56 -25.98
N THR A 22 -11.30 36.04 -26.63
CA THR A 22 -10.05 35.32 -26.75
C THR A 22 -9.48 35.19 -25.35
N THR A 23 -9.81 34.10 -24.67
CA THR A 23 -9.03 33.62 -23.52
C THR A 23 -7.63 33.37 -24.04
N THR A 24 -6.77 34.37 -23.91
CA THR A 24 -5.33 34.24 -24.16
C THR A 24 -4.84 33.08 -23.33
N ALA A 25 -4.35 32.03 -23.98
CA ALA A 25 -3.72 30.90 -23.31
C ALA A 25 -2.67 31.46 -22.33
N PRO A 26 -2.60 30.94 -21.09
CA PRO A 26 -1.66 31.43 -20.09
C PRO A 26 -0.24 31.35 -20.66
N LYS A 27 0.47 32.49 -20.73
CA LYS A 27 1.89 32.53 -21.09
C LYS A 27 2.68 31.88 -19.96
N TYR A 28 3.15 30.66 -20.19
CA TYR A 28 4.04 29.97 -19.28
C TYR A 28 5.46 30.53 -19.41
N THR A 29 6.05 30.89 -18.26
CA THR A 29 7.43 31.33 -18.12
C THR A 29 8.29 30.13 -17.78
N THR A 30 9.50 30.04 -18.36
CA THR A 30 10.45 28.96 -18.04
C THR A 30 11.30 29.27 -16.81
N LYS A 31 11.19 30.49 -16.24
CA LYS A 31 11.97 30.94 -15.09
C LYS A 31 11.19 30.91 -13.78
N ASP A 32 9.86 31.06 -13.85
CA ASP A 32 9.03 31.10 -12.65
C ASP A 32 8.24 29.80 -12.50
N ARG A 33 7.91 29.47 -11.25
CA ARG A 33 7.07 28.31 -10.94
C ARG A 33 5.65 28.52 -11.46
N ASN A 34 5.19 27.62 -12.34
CA ASN A 34 3.87 27.73 -12.98
C ASN A 34 2.72 27.42 -11.99
N CYS A 35 2.83 26.33 -11.23
CA CYS A 35 1.78 25.89 -10.30
C CYS A 35 2.04 26.46 -8.89
N LYS A 36 1.81 27.77 -8.72
CA LYS A 36 2.09 28.48 -7.45
C LYS A 36 1.22 28.03 -6.27
N THR A 37 0.05 27.44 -6.53
CA THR A 37 -0.89 26.97 -5.51
C THR A 37 -0.50 25.65 -4.86
N VAL A 38 0.36 24.85 -5.49
CA VAL A 38 0.87 23.61 -4.91
C VAL A 38 1.89 23.99 -3.83
N PRO A 39 1.82 23.46 -2.59
CA PRO A 39 2.85 23.72 -1.58
C PRO A 39 4.26 23.33 -2.07
N LEU A 40 5.30 23.94 -1.50
CA LEU A 40 6.69 23.51 -1.72
C LEU A 40 7.14 22.65 -0.55
N ALA A 41 7.87 21.59 -0.85
CA ALA A 41 8.59 20.86 0.18
C ALA A 41 9.63 21.78 0.85
N PRO A 42 9.74 21.79 2.19
CA PRO A 42 10.77 22.52 2.90
C PRO A 42 12.17 22.11 2.42
N ILE A 43 12.97 23.11 2.04
CA ILE A 43 14.37 22.90 1.61
C ILE A 43 15.26 22.61 2.83
N HIS A 44 14.97 23.27 3.95
CA HIS A 44 15.70 23.09 5.19
C HIS A 44 15.37 21.74 5.83
N ARG A 45 16.41 21.02 6.24
CA ARG A 45 16.27 19.77 6.99
C ARG A 45 16.34 20.06 8.48
N LEU A 46 15.35 19.60 9.23
CA LEU A 46 15.36 19.74 10.68
C LEU A 46 16.44 18.85 11.27
N ASP A 47 17.26 19.40 12.15
CA ASP A 47 18.30 18.67 12.86
C ASP A 47 17.83 18.13 14.22
N ILE A 48 18.78 17.69 15.04
CA ILE A 48 18.47 17.15 16.37
C ILE A 48 17.94 18.25 17.29
N GLU A 49 18.47 19.48 17.23
CA GLU A 49 18.08 20.60 18.10
C GLU A 49 16.71 21.16 17.71
N ASP A 50 16.33 21.03 16.44
CA ASP A 50 14.98 21.37 15.97
C ASP A 50 13.90 20.39 16.47
N ILE A 51 14.26 19.12 16.62
CA ILE A 51 13.31 18.03 16.91
C ILE A 51 13.30 17.69 18.40
N TYR A 52 14.46 17.63 19.05
CA TYR A 52 14.59 17.33 20.46
C TYR A 52 14.74 18.63 21.24
N SER A 53 14.04 18.73 22.36
CA SER A 53 14.33 19.74 23.37
C SER A 53 15.79 19.65 23.83
N HIS A 54 16.29 20.76 24.38
CA HIS A 54 17.69 20.92 24.82
C HIS A 54 18.21 19.66 25.54
N PRO A 55 19.49 19.23 25.37
CA PRO A 55 20.06 17.97 25.89
C PRO A 55 19.96 17.71 27.40
N SER A 56 19.39 18.65 28.15
CA SER A 56 19.05 18.56 29.57
C SER A 56 17.57 18.21 29.82
N ASP A 57 16.76 17.95 28.79
CA ASP A 57 15.39 17.49 28.94
C ASP A 57 15.39 16.08 29.57
N PRO A 58 14.77 15.91 30.74
CA PRO A 58 14.74 14.62 31.45
C PRO A 58 13.99 13.51 30.70
N ASP A 59 13.13 13.85 29.72
CA ASP A 59 12.36 12.88 28.95
C ASP A 59 13.06 12.39 27.67
N ASP A 60 13.98 13.17 27.10
CA ASP A 60 14.70 12.93 25.83
C ASP A 60 13.83 12.41 24.65
N LYS A 61 12.75 13.16 24.31
CA LYS A 61 11.77 12.73 23.29
C LYS A 61 11.68 13.72 22.12
N PRO A 62 11.45 13.23 20.89
CA PRO A 62 11.26 14.10 19.73
C PRO A 62 9.93 14.88 19.80
N ASN A 63 9.89 16.13 19.36
CA ASN A 63 8.67 16.92 19.28
C ASN A 63 7.76 16.39 18.17
N LEU A 64 6.69 15.69 18.56
CA LEU A 64 5.77 15.03 17.64
C LEU A 64 5.04 16.00 16.71
N ASP A 65 4.69 17.20 17.19
CA ASP A 65 3.93 18.15 16.38
C ASP A 65 4.79 18.80 15.31
N ILE A 66 6.03 19.19 15.66
CA ILE A 66 7.01 19.70 14.70
C ILE A 66 7.31 18.63 13.65
N LEU A 67 7.62 17.41 14.10
CA LEU A 67 7.93 16.30 13.19
C LEU A 67 6.75 16.01 12.26
N LYS A 68 5.53 15.85 12.79
CA LYS A 68 4.33 15.58 11.99
C LYS A 68 4.09 16.66 10.93
N GLN A 69 4.15 17.93 11.31
CA GLN A 69 3.92 19.04 10.38
C GLN A 69 4.98 19.10 9.29
N HIS A 70 6.25 18.86 9.64
CA HIS A 70 7.35 18.85 8.68
C HIS A 70 7.22 17.71 7.67
N LEU A 71 6.92 16.49 8.14
CA LEU A 71 6.74 15.32 7.27
C LEU A 71 5.51 15.46 6.35
N LEU A 72 4.40 16.07 6.84
CA LEU A 72 3.20 16.36 6.03
C LEU A 72 3.47 17.34 4.88
N LEU A 73 4.53 18.14 4.99
CA LEU A 73 5.00 19.04 3.94
C LEU A 73 6.12 18.41 3.09
N GLU A 74 6.36 17.10 3.19
CA GLU A 74 7.48 16.39 2.54
C GLU A 74 8.87 16.87 2.99
N GLY A 75 8.93 17.53 4.14
CA GLY A 75 10.17 17.95 4.77
C GLY A 75 10.97 16.74 5.24
N ARG A 76 12.30 16.83 5.13
CA ARG A 76 13.23 15.78 5.59
C ARG A 76 13.95 16.24 6.84
N ILE A 77 14.37 15.29 7.67
CA ILE A 77 15.23 15.59 8.83
C ILE A 77 16.68 15.27 8.48
N THR A 78 17.64 15.62 9.34
CA THR A 78 19.04 15.22 9.14
C THR A 78 19.19 13.70 9.34
N GLU A 79 20.23 13.13 8.73
CA GLU A 79 20.54 11.71 8.88
C GLU A 79 20.73 11.32 10.35
N GLN A 80 21.43 12.17 11.13
CA GLN A 80 21.68 11.94 12.55
C GLN A 80 20.38 11.93 13.35
N ALA A 81 19.44 12.83 13.07
CA ALA A 81 18.14 12.86 13.73
C ALA A 81 17.29 11.62 13.38
N ALA A 82 17.29 11.20 12.11
CA ALA A 82 16.60 9.99 11.67
C ALA A 82 17.13 8.73 12.36
N ILE A 83 18.47 8.56 12.37
CA ILE A 83 19.13 7.44 13.06
C ILE A 83 18.76 7.45 14.54
N ARG A 84 18.83 8.61 15.22
CA ARG A 84 18.50 8.74 16.64
C ARG A 84 17.06 8.31 16.95
N ILE A 85 16.09 8.75 16.17
CA ILE A 85 14.68 8.36 16.34
C ILE A 85 14.52 6.84 16.22
N VAL A 86 15.11 6.25 15.18
CA VAL A 86 14.97 4.81 14.90
C VAL A 86 15.68 3.97 15.97
N GLU A 87 16.89 4.35 16.39
CA GLU A 87 17.64 3.68 17.45
C GLU A 87 16.94 3.75 18.80
N ASN A 88 16.38 4.92 19.17
CA ASN A 88 15.63 5.09 20.42
C ASN A 88 14.38 4.21 20.45
N GLY A 89 13.60 4.15 19.37
CA GLY A 89 12.46 3.25 19.30
C GLY A 89 12.87 1.77 19.28
N ALA A 90 13.95 1.42 18.57
CA ALA A 90 14.50 0.06 18.55
C ALA A 90 14.96 -0.43 19.93
N ALA A 91 15.56 0.45 20.74
CA ALA A 91 15.95 0.11 22.10
C ALA A 91 14.75 -0.32 22.95
N ILE A 92 13.62 0.39 22.84
CA ILE A 92 12.38 0.02 23.54
C ILE A 92 11.83 -1.30 23.01
N LEU A 93 11.74 -1.46 21.69
CA LEU A 93 11.22 -2.68 21.07
C LEU A 93 12.06 -3.92 21.40
N ARG A 94 13.39 -3.75 21.57
CA ARG A 94 14.31 -4.82 21.95
C ARG A 94 14.00 -5.38 23.34
N ASP A 95 13.62 -4.50 24.26
CA ASP A 95 13.29 -4.88 25.65
C ASP A 95 11.90 -5.51 25.78
N GLU A 96 11.04 -5.39 24.76
CA GLU A 96 9.72 -6.06 24.75
C GLU A 96 9.86 -7.57 24.51
N PRO A 97 8.95 -8.41 25.08
CA PRO A 97 8.93 -9.83 24.80
C PRO A 97 8.47 -10.11 23.35
N THR A 98 8.81 -11.29 22.83
CA THR A 98 8.40 -11.72 21.48
C THR A 98 6.88 -11.77 21.31
N MET A 99 6.15 -12.11 22.39
CA MET A 99 4.70 -11.95 22.47
C MET A 99 4.36 -11.01 23.61
N ILE A 100 3.76 -9.86 23.28
CA ILE A 100 3.38 -8.82 24.25
C ILE A 100 1.98 -9.05 24.81
N ASP A 101 1.79 -8.82 26.11
CA ASP A 101 0.48 -8.88 26.76
C ASP A 101 -0.12 -7.47 26.87
N ILE A 102 -1.34 -7.26 26.37
CA ILE A 102 -1.97 -5.93 26.28
C ILE A 102 -3.41 -5.97 26.79
N ASP A 103 -3.76 -5.08 27.71
CA ASP A 103 -5.13 -4.94 28.21
C ASP A 103 -6.02 -4.08 27.29
N ALA A 104 -7.34 -4.13 27.51
CA ALA A 104 -8.32 -3.20 26.90
C ALA A 104 -8.48 -1.89 27.71
N PRO A 105 -9.02 -0.80 27.14
CA PRO A 105 -9.33 -0.57 25.72
C PRO A 105 -8.11 -0.53 24.80
N LEU A 106 -8.31 -0.88 23.53
CA LEU A 106 -7.25 -0.93 22.51
C LEU A 106 -7.81 -0.59 21.12
N THR A 107 -7.03 0.13 20.32
CA THR A 107 -7.27 0.33 18.89
C THR A 107 -6.26 -0.50 18.08
N ILE A 108 -6.76 -1.42 17.26
CA ILE A 108 -5.95 -2.35 16.46
C ILE A 108 -5.97 -1.89 15.00
N CYS A 109 -4.79 -1.85 14.40
CA CYS A 109 -4.55 -1.40 13.03
C CYS A 109 -3.80 -2.49 12.25
N GLY A 110 -4.29 -2.84 11.07
CA GLY A 110 -3.53 -3.62 10.08
C GLY A 110 -2.57 -2.78 9.25
N ASP A 111 -2.24 -3.27 8.05
CA ASP A 111 -1.19 -2.78 7.15
C ASP A 111 -1.30 -1.28 6.82
N ILE A 112 -0.15 -0.62 6.68
CA ILE A 112 -0.01 0.82 6.39
C ILE A 112 0.68 1.07 5.03
N HIS A 113 1.69 0.26 4.67
CA HIS A 113 2.38 0.28 3.38
C HIS A 113 2.83 1.68 2.91
N GLY A 114 3.50 2.43 3.80
CA GLY A 114 4.04 3.74 3.45
C GLY A 114 3.00 4.79 3.04
N GLN A 115 1.72 4.62 3.40
CA GLN A 115 0.66 5.60 3.17
C GLN A 115 0.59 6.61 4.33
N PHE A 116 1.64 7.42 4.50
CA PHE A 116 1.79 8.35 5.64
C PHE A 116 0.60 9.30 5.84
N TYR A 117 0.03 9.83 4.76
CA TYR A 117 -1.11 10.75 4.82
C TYR A 117 -2.38 10.05 5.36
N ASP A 118 -2.56 8.78 5.02
CA ASP A 118 -3.64 7.95 5.54
C ASP A 118 -3.37 7.50 6.99
N LEU A 119 -2.10 7.31 7.37
CA LEU A 119 -1.72 7.08 8.76
C LEU A 119 -2.11 8.27 9.65
N ILE A 120 -1.94 9.51 9.19
CA ILE A 120 -2.44 10.68 9.93
C ILE A 120 -3.96 10.63 10.06
N LYS A 121 -4.68 10.26 8.98
CA LYS A 121 -6.13 10.09 9.02
C LYS A 121 -6.57 8.99 10.00
N LEU A 122 -5.81 7.90 10.08
CA LEU A 122 -6.05 6.80 11.01
C LEU A 122 -6.04 7.30 12.46
N PHE A 123 -5.12 8.18 12.84
CA PHE A 123 -5.10 8.77 14.18
C PHE A 123 -6.28 9.72 14.44
N GLU A 124 -6.77 10.45 13.43
CA GLU A 124 -8.00 11.25 13.57
C GLU A 124 -9.23 10.37 13.86
N VAL A 125 -9.29 9.18 13.25
CA VAL A 125 -10.44 8.26 13.37
C VAL A 125 -10.37 7.39 14.62
N GLY A 126 -9.16 6.93 14.98
CA GLY A 126 -8.90 6.05 16.12
C GLY A 126 -8.83 6.78 17.45
N GLY A 127 -8.32 8.00 17.47
CA GLY A 127 -8.10 8.81 18.67
C GLY A 127 -6.64 9.20 18.84
N SER A 128 -6.37 10.23 19.65
CA SER A 128 -5.00 10.67 19.90
C SER A 128 -4.20 9.58 20.64
N PRO A 129 -2.99 9.20 20.18
CA PRO A 129 -2.10 8.27 20.90
C PRO A 129 -1.77 8.70 22.34
N ALA A 130 -1.87 10.00 22.65
CA ALA A 130 -1.69 10.52 24.00
C ALA A 130 -2.73 10.00 25.01
N THR A 131 -3.89 9.55 24.52
CA THR A 131 -5.03 9.11 25.34
C THR A 131 -5.60 7.75 24.93
N THR A 132 -5.09 7.18 23.84
CA THR A 132 -5.62 5.97 23.21
C THR A 132 -4.51 4.94 23.08
N ARG A 133 -4.77 3.70 23.53
CA ARG A 133 -3.87 2.58 23.32
C ARG A 133 -3.94 2.07 21.89
N TYR A 134 -2.80 1.76 21.31
CA TYR A 134 -2.67 1.31 19.92
C TYR A 134 -1.86 0.02 19.81
N LEU A 135 -2.33 -0.87 18.93
CA LEU A 135 -1.59 -2.03 18.44
C LEU A 135 -1.59 -1.99 16.92
N PHE A 136 -0.41 -1.92 16.31
CA PHE A 136 -0.23 -2.10 14.88
C PHE A 136 0.27 -3.51 14.58
N LEU A 137 -0.28 -4.13 13.55
CA LEU A 137 -0.02 -5.54 13.23
C LEU A 137 1.17 -5.77 12.27
N GLY A 138 1.78 -4.71 11.73
CA GLY A 138 2.92 -4.81 10.81
C GLY A 138 2.69 -4.07 9.50
N ASP A 139 3.62 -4.28 8.55
CA ASP A 139 3.63 -3.75 7.18
C ASP A 139 3.51 -2.22 7.14
N TYR A 140 4.51 -1.57 7.72
CA TYR A 140 4.67 -0.12 7.77
C TYR A 140 5.24 0.45 6.46
N VAL A 141 6.03 -0.36 5.76
CA VAL A 141 6.86 0.05 4.62
C VAL A 141 6.47 -0.65 3.31
N ASP A 142 7.20 -0.30 2.26
CA ASP A 142 7.02 -0.71 0.87
C ASP A 142 5.68 -0.30 0.26
N ARG A 143 5.65 -0.42 -1.08
CA ARG A 143 4.50 -0.19 -1.95
C ARG A 143 4.09 1.28 -2.07
N GLY A 144 3.78 1.94 -0.96
CA GLY A 144 3.66 3.39 -0.88
C GLY A 144 5.03 4.08 -0.84
N TYR A 145 5.04 5.38 -1.14
CA TYR A 145 6.27 6.17 -1.27
C TYR A 145 6.63 7.01 -0.04
N PHE A 146 5.96 6.79 1.10
CA PHE A 146 6.21 7.48 2.36
C PHE A 146 6.47 6.51 3.51
N GLY A 147 7.18 5.41 3.24
CA GLY A 147 7.55 4.40 4.22
C GLY A 147 8.45 4.95 5.31
N ILE A 148 9.45 5.77 4.97
CA ILE A 148 10.37 6.31 5.98
C ILE A 148 9.68 7.32 6.89
N GLU A 149 8.73 8.11 6.38
CA GLU A 149 7.91 9.01 7.19
C GLU A 149 7.02 8.22 8.16
N CYS A 150 6.46 7.08 7.73
CA CYS A 150 5.72 6.18 8.62
C CYS A 150 6.62 5.65 9.74
N VAL A 151 7.81 5.13 9.41
CA VAL A 151 8.77 4.61 10.39
C VAL A 151 9.17 5.70 11.38
N LEU A 152 9.63 6.86 10.91
CA LEU A 152 10.07 7.96 11.79
C LEU A 152 8.96 8.41 12.74
N TYR A 153 7.73 8.54 12.26
CA TYR A 153 6.63 9.00 13.09
C TYR A 153 6.15 7.92 14.07
N LEU A 154 6.01 6.66 13.64
CA LEU A 154 5.61 5.55 14.51
C LEU A 154 6.66 5.25 15.59
N TRP A 155 7.96 5.33 15.26
CA TRP A 155 9.04 5.16 16.25
C TRP A 155 9.06 6.33 17.24
N SER A 156 8.83 7.55 16.79
CA SER A 156 8.67 8.70 17.68
C SER A 156 7.49 8.50 18.65
N LEU A 157 6.35 8.00 18.16
CA LEU A 157 5.20 7.66 19.01
C LEU A 157 5.53 6.52 19.99
N LYS A 158 6.30 5.51 19.57
CA LYS A 158 6.75 4.43 20.44
C LYS A 158 7.63 4.96 21.58
N THR A 159 8.52 5.91 21.31
CA THR A 159 9.35 6.57 22.34
C THR A 159 8.53 7.39 23.32
N HIS A 160 7.47 8.07 22.86
CA HIS A 160 6.56 8.82 23.73
C HIS A 160 5.67 7.93 24.59
N TYR A 161 5.18 6.84 24.02
CA TYR A 161 4.11 6.04 24.57
C TYR A 161 4.49 4.55 24.69
N PRO A 162 5.63 4.19 25.30
CA PRO A 162 6.17 2.83 25.27
C PRO A 162 5.24 1.78 25.89
N LYS A 163 4.37 2.20 26.82
CA LYS A 163 3.43 1.33 27.55
C LYS A 163 1.99 1.40 27.02
N THR A 164 1.74 2.17 25.96
CA THR A 164 0.40 2.31 25.39
C THR A 164 0.38 2.26 23.86
N PHE A 165 1.54 2.22 23.21
CA PHE A 165 1.70 2.17 21.77
C PHE A 165 2.59 1.00 21.39
N TYR A 166 2.02 0.04 20.65
CA TYR A 166 2.63 -1.25 20.36
C TYR A 166 2.70 -1.48 18.85
N LEU A 167 3.83 -2.03 18.41
CA LEU A 167 4.15 -2.29 17.02
C LEU A 167 4.55 -3.75 16.90
N LEU A 168 3.88 -4.52 16.05
CA LEU A 168 4.30 -5.88 15.68
C LEU A 168 5.10 -5.86 14.37
N ARG A 169 5.79 -6.96 14.10
CA ARG A 169 6.48 -7.19 12.83
C ARG A 169 5.49 -7.72 11.79
N GLY A 170 5.47 -7.10 10.61
CA GLY A 170 4.86 -7.66 9.40
C GLY A 170 5.90 -8.36 8.53
N ASN A 171 5.46 -8.92 7.40
CA ASN A 171 6.38 -9.61 6.49
C ASN A 171 7.27 -8.62 5.72
N HIS A 172 6.83 -7.36 5.53
CA HIS A 172 7.62 -6.32 4.87
C HIS A 172 8.73 -5.74 5.74
N GLU A 173 8.72 -5.94 7.05
CA GLU A 173 9.79 -5.49 7.96
C GLU A 173 11.00 -6.44 7.94
N CYS A 174 11.56 -6.66 6.75
CA CYS A 174 12.72 -7.51 6.50
C CYS A 174 13.58 -7.00 5.34
N ARG A 175 14.85 -7.41 5.31
CA ARG A 175 15.81 -7.00 4.26
C ARG A 175 15.39 -7.55 2.91
N HIS A 176 14.86 -8.77 2.87
CA HIS A 176 14.51 -9.45 1.62
C HIS A 176 13.43 -8.70 0.83
N LEU A 177 12.33 -8.28 1.49
CA LEU A 177 11.25 -7.57 0.82
C LEU A 177 11.63 -6.12 0.51
N THR A 178 12.26 -5.42 1.46
CA THR A 178 12.58 -4.00 1.29
C THR A 178 13.67 -3.74 0.24
N ASP A 179 14.53 -4.73 -0.04
CA ASP A 179 15.51 -4.71 -1.15
C ASP A 179 14.86 -5.04 -2.51
N TYR A 180 13.78 -5.83 -2.52
CA TYR A 180 13.03 -6.20 -3.73
C TYR A 180 11.97 -5.18 -4.15
N PHE A 181 11.39 -4.48 -3.18
CA PHE A 181 10.43 -3.41 -3.38
C PHE A 181 11.13 -2.05 -3.26
N THR A 182 10.48 -1.07 -2.64
CA THR A 182 10.83 0.35 -2.81
C THR A 182 11.46 0.95 -1.57
N PHE A 183 11.36 0.35 -0.39
CA PHE A 183 11.79 1.00 0.85
C PHE A 183 13.31 1.23 0.92
N LYS A 184 14.13 0.30 0.41
CA LYS A 184 15.57 0.55 0.33
C LYS A 184 15.89 1.73 -0.59
N GLN A 185 15.29 1.76 -1.79
CA GLN A 185 15.47 2.85 -2.73
C GLN A 185 14.94 4.18 -2.16
N GLU A 186 13.83 4.15 -1.42
CA GLU A 186 13.28 5.31 -0.72
C GLU A 186 14.30 5.89 0.25
N CYS A 187 14.92 5.05 1.08
CA CYS A 187 15.95 5.47 2.03
C CYS A 187 17.17 6.05 1.30
N LEU A 188 17.62 5.45 0.20
CA LEU A 188 18.74 5.96 -0.60
C LEU A 188 18.46 7.32 -1.24
N VAL A 189 17.23 7.58 -1.68
CA VAL A 189 16.84 8.85 -2.31
C VAL A 189 16.57 9.96 -1.28
N LYS A 190 15.97 9.61 -0.13
CA LYS A 190 15.60 10.59 0.89
C LYS A 190 16.73 10.85 1.90
N TYR A 191 17.48 9.82 2.23
CA TYR A 191 18.51 9.77 3.26
C TYR A 191 19.78 9.07 2.75
N THR A 192 20.14 7.92 3.33
CA THR A 192 21.36 7.16 3.08
C THR A 192 21.13 5.67 3.30
N GLU A 193 22.06 4.83 2.84
CA GLU A 193 22.09 3.40 3.16
C GLU A 193 22.20 3.15 4.66
N LYS A 194 22.87 4.05 5.41
CA LYS A 194 23.00 3.93 6.85
C LYS A 194 21.65 4.00 7.57
N VAL A 195 20.76 4.90 7.14
CA VAL A 195 19.38 4.96 7.67
C VAL A 195 18.62 3.67 7.37
N PHE A 196 18.79 3.11 6.18
CA PHE A 196 18.18 1.82 5.81
C PHE A 196 18.64 0.70 6.73
N GLU A 197 19.95 0.52 6.92
CA GLU A 197 20.52 -0.53 7.79
C GLU A 197 20.11 -0.35 9.27
N THR A 198 20.01 0.90 9.73
CA THR A 198 19.47 1.20 11.06
C THR A 198 18.00 0.78 11.17
N CYS A 199 17.17 1.01 10.14
CA CYS A 199 15.79 0.51 10.10
C CYS A 199 15.74 -1.03 10.12
N MET A 200 16.60 -1.72 9.37
CA MET A 200 16.64 -3.19 9.36
C MET A 200 16.96 -3.76 10.74
N THR A 201 17.92 -3.15 11.45
CA THR A 201 18.25 -3.54 12.83
C THR A 201 17.09 -3.26 13.79
N ALA A 202 16.35 -2.17 13.58
CA ALA A 202 15.15 -1.86 14.36
C ALA A 202 14.01 -2.84 14.08
N PHE A 203 13.84 -3.27 12.83
CA PHE A 203 12.82 -4.25 12.44
C PHE A 203 13.05 -5.63 13.05
N ASP A 204 14.31 -6.04 13.21
CA ASP A 204 14.65 -7.28 13.93
C ASP A 204 14.24 -7.23 15.42
N CYS A 205 13.99 -6.05 15.99
CA CYS A 205 13.56 -5.89 17.37
C CYS A 205 12.04 -6.00 17.56
N LEU A 206 11.24 -5.88 16.49
CA LEU A 206 9.77 -5.86 16.56
C LEU A 206 9.21 -7.18 17.12
N PRO A 207 8.33 -7.14 18.13
CA PRO A 207 7.56 -8.31 18.58
C PRO A 207 6.78 -9.00 17.45
N LEU A 208 6.57 -10.32 17.57
CA LEU A 208 5.91 -11.12 16.52
C LEU A 208 4.40 -11.29 16.76
N ALA A 209 3.95 -11.14 18.00
CA ALA A 209 2.56 -11.35 18.38
C ALA A 209 2.15 -10.51 19.60
N ALA A 210 0.85 -10.36 19.81
CA ALA A 210 0.29 -9.86 21.05
C ALA A 210 -0.84 -10.76 21.57
N LEU A 211 -0.91 -10.96 22.88
CA LEU A 211 -2.08 -11.51 23.55
C LEU A 211 -2.90 -10.36 24.14
N MET A 212 -3.99 -10.00 23.46
CA MET A 212 -4.85 -8.90 23.86
C MET A 212 -5.96 -9.39 24.78
N ASN A 213 -6.10 -8.73 25.94
CA ASN A 213 -7.13 -8.96 26.96
C ASN A 213 -7.26 -10.43 27.39
N LYS A 214 -6.18 -11.21 27.24
CA LYS A 214 -6.15 -12.68 27.43
C LYS A 214 -7.18 -13.43 26.56
N GLN A 215 -7.69 -12.81 25.51
CA GLN A 215 -8.79 -13.31 24.69
C GLN A 215 -8.44 -13.38 23.21
N PHE A 216 -7.54 -12.53 22.71
CA PHE A 216 -7.24 -12.45 21.29
C PHE A 216 -5.76 -12.64 21.05
N LEU A 217 -5.42 -13.62 20.20
CA LEU A 217 -4.09 -13.66 19.60
C LEU A 217 -4.07 -12.66 18.44
N CYS A 218 -3.15 -11.70 18.48
CA CYS A 218 -2.94 -10.72 17.44
C CYS A 218 -1.59 -10.99 16.76
N VAL A 219 -1.60 -11.19 15.45
CA VAL A 219 -0.41 -11.50 14.62
C VAL A 219 -0.56 -10.83 13.26
N HIS A 220 0.52 -10.73 12.47
CA HIS A 220 0.41 -10.20 11.11
C HIS A 220 -0.24 -11.23 10.15
N GLY A 221 0.44 -12.36 9.99
CA GLY A 221 0.08 -13.54 9.23
C GLY A 221 -1.05 -14.33 9.88
N GLY A 222 -0.68 -15.41 10.57
CA GLY A 222 -1.64 -16.30 11.19
C GLY A 222 -0.97 -17.45 11.92
N LEU A 223 -1.44 -18.68 11.67
CA LEU A 223 -1.00 -19.87 12.39
C LEU A 223 0.13 -20.62 11.67
N SER A 224 0.87 -21.40 12.44
CA SER A 224 1.90 -22.31 11.97
C SER A 224 1.58 -23.75 12.38
N PRO A 225 1.91 -24.76 11.57
CA PRO A 225 1.90 -26.15 12.01
C PRO A 225 2.89 -26.44 13.15
N GLU A 226 3.88 -25.57 13.38
CA GLU A 226 4.88 -25.71 14.45
C GLU A 226 4.47 -24.99 15.76
N ILE A 227 3.39 -24.19 15.74
CA ILE A 227 2.93 -23.39 16.88
C ILE A 227 1.60 -23.96 17.37
N HIS A 228 1.65 -24.73 18.45
CA HIS A 228 0.45 -25.32 19.06
C HIS A 228 -0.05 -24.50 20.24
N THR A 229 0.85 -23.85 20.96
CA THR A 229 0.54 -23.08 22.16
C THR A 229 1.08 -21.65 22.09
N LEU A 230 0.48 -20.74 22.85
CA LEU A 230 0.99 -19.38 23.02
C LEU A 230 2.43 -19.34 23.57
N ASN A 231 2.87 -20.40 24.27
CA ASN A 231 4.22 -20.50 24.81
C ASN A 231 5.25 -20.81 23.71
N ASP A 232 4.85 -21.42 22.59
CA ASP A 232 5.75 -21.69 21.48
C ASP A 232 6.17 -20.38 20.81
N ILE A 233 5.26 -19.42 20.68
CA ILE A 233 5.55 -18.06 20.21
C ILE A 233 6.55 -17.35 21.14
N ARG A 234 6.35 -17.44 22.46
CA ARG A 234 7.22 -16.78 23.45
C ARG A 234 8.67 -17.27 23.41
N LYS A 235 8.92 -18.48 22.92
CA LYS A 235 10.26 -19.09 22.83
C LYS A 235 11.02 -18.75 21.55
N LEU A 236 10.35 -18.17 20.55
CA LEU A 236 11.00 -17.82 19.29
C LEU A 236 12.04 -16.73 19.54
N ASP A 237 13.25 -17.00 19.06
CA ASP A 237 14.24 -15.94 18.81
C ASP A 237 13.75 -15.13 17.59
N ARG A 238 13.58 -13.82 17.78
CA ARG A 238 13.05 -12.93 16.76
C ARG A 238 14.11 -11.98 16.18
N PHE A 239 15.30 -11.92 16.80
CA PHE A 239 16.31 -10.90 16.54
C PHE A 239 17.20 -11.21 15.33
N HIS A 240 16.55 -11.57 14.23
CA HIS A 240 17.20 -11.87 12.97
C HIS A 240 16.23 -11.65 11.80
N GLU A 241 16.77 -11.74 10.58
CA GLU A 241 15.97 -11.77 9.35
C GLU A 241 14.97 -12.95 9.40
N PRO A 242 13.68 -12.75 9.05
CA PRO A 242 12.73 -13.86 9.03
C PRO A 242 13.22 -14.98 8.10
N PRO A 243 13.26 -16.23 8.58
CA PRO A 243 13.69 -17.35 7.75
C PRO A 243 12.69 -17.61 6.62
N PRO A 244 13.09 -18.27 5.53
CA PRO A 244 12.17 -18.59 4.41
C PRO A 244 11.09 -19.63 4.77
N TYR A 245 11.23 -20.33 5.90
CA TYR A 245 10.29 -21.33 6.41
C TYR A 245 10.35 -21.40 7.95
N GLY A 246 9.38 -22.11 8.54
CA GLY A 246 9.30 -22.36 9.99
C GLY A 246 8.39 -21.38 10.73
N ALA A 247 8.22 -21.60 12.04
CA ALA A 247 7.29 -20.87 12.90
C ALA A 247 7.29 -19.33 12.74
N MET A 248 8.45 -18.69 12.68
CA MET A 248 8.56 -17.23 12.51
C MET A 248 8.08 -16.78 11.12
N CYS A 249 8.43 -17.51 10.06
CA CYS A 249 7.93 -17.25 8.71
C CYS A 249 6.39 -17.32 8.70
N ASP A 250 5.84 -18.36 9.29
CA ASP A 250 4.41 -18.62 9.26
C ASP A 250 3.58 -17.59 10.03
N LEU A 251 4.08 -17.08 11.16
CA LEU A 251 3.43 -15.98 11.89
C LEU A 251 3.30 -14.70 11.05
N LEU A 252 4.18 -14.52 10.06
CA LEU A 252 4.22 -13.34 9.20
C LEU A 252 3.54 -13.57 7.84
N TRP A 253 3.52 -14.80 7.32
CA TRP A 253 3.13 -15.09 5.92
C TRP A 253 1.90 -15.98 5.74
N SER A 254 1.42 -16.66 6.78
CA SER A 254 0.31 -17.59 6.60
C SER A 254 -1.02 -16.85 6.38
N ASP A 255 -1.91 -17.48 5.60
CA ASP A 255 -3.23 -16.95 5.25
C ASP A 255 -4.33 -17.95 5.58
N PRO A 256 -5.58 -17.53 5.82
CA PRO A 256 -6.71 -18.45 5.82
C PRO A 256 -6.94 -19.02 4.41
N VAL A 257 -7.41 -20.26 4.30
CA VAL A 257 -7.88 -20.82 3.02
C VAL A 257 -8.98 -19.94 2.39
N GLU A 258 -9.09 -19.91 1.06
CA GLU A 258 -10.04 -19.04 0.36
C GLU A 258 -11.51 -19.31 0.76
N ASP A 259 -11.85 -20.59 0.93
CA ASP A 259 -13.17 -21.09 1.33
C ASP A 259 -13.30 -21.31 2.86
N TYR A 260 -12.50 -20.59 3.67
CA TYR A 260 -12.45 -20.74 5.14
C TYR A 260 -13.83 -20.87 5.79
N GLY A 261 -14.02 -21.98 6.51
CA GLY A 261 -15.26 -22.36 7.18
C GLY A 261 -16.26 -23.14 6.32
N ASN A 262 -16.01 -23.29 5.02
CA ASN A 262 -16.80 -24.10 4.08
C ASN A 262 -15.89 -25.06 3.29
N GLU A 263 -14.76 -25.44 3.89
CA GLU A 263 -13.80 -26.36 3.28
C GLU A 263 -14.50 -27.66 2.92
N LYS A 264 -14.36 -28.11 1.67
CA LYS A 264 -14.84 -29.43 1.27
C LYS A 264 -13.89 -30.46 1.86
N GLU A 265 -14.42 -31.44 2.61
CA GLU A 265 -13.66 -32.66 2.89
C GLU A 265 -13.23 -33.24 1.54
N THR A 266 -11.94 -33.18 1.25
CA THR A 266 -11.39 -33.80 0.06
C THR A 266 -11.72 -35.27 0.14
N SER A 267 -12.69 -35.70 -0.68
CA SER A 267 -13.11 -37.08 -0.81
C SER A 267 -11.98 -37.90 -1.42
N SER A 268 -11.01 -38.30 -0.60
CA SER A 268 -10.21 -39.49 -0.85
C SER A 268 -11.05 -40.69 -0.43
N SER A 269 -11.86 -41.15 -1.38
CA SER A 269 -12.50 -42.45 -1.34
C SER A 269 -11.44 -43.55 -1.18
N THR A 270 -11.31 -44.11 0.03
CA THR A 270 -11.16 -45.56 0.19
C THR A 270 -11.82 -45.99 1.49
N SER A 271 -13.00 -46.60 1.36
CA SER A 271 -13.68 -47.36 2.39
C SER A 271 -12.71 -48.21 3.22
N LYS A 272 -12.56 -47.93 4.52
CA LYS A 272 -12.45 -48.98 5.53
C LYS A 272 -13.25 -48.61 6.77
N ARG A 273 -14.07 -49.58 7.16
CA ARG A 273 -15.11 -49.56 8.19
C ARG A 273 -14.57 -49.10 9.54
N HIS A 274 -15.39 -48.30 10.23
CA HIS A 274 -15.40 -48.21 11.68
C HIS A 274 -15.41 -49.61 12.31
N THR A 275 -14.36 -49.93 13.05
CA THR A 275 -14.45 -50.86 14.18
C THR A 275 -13.97 -50.12 15.41
N SER A 276 -14.90 -49.99 16.35
CA SER A 276 -14.73 -49.52 17.73
C SER A 276 -13.42 -49.96 18.38
N ILE A 277 -12.69 -49.01 18.98
CA ILE A 277 -11.61 -49.29 19.94
C ILE A 277 -12.23 -49.25 21.34
N PRO A 278 -12.14 -50.33 22.14
CA PRO A 278 -12.57 -50.31 23.54
C PRO A 278 -11.50 -49.64 24.42
N LEU A 279 -11.99 -48.93 25.43
CA LEU A 279 -11.22 -48.44 26.57
C LEU A 279 -10.69 -49.62 27.40
N SER A 280 -9.37 -49.76 27.52
CA SER A 280 -8.72 -50.15 28.78
C SER A 280 -7.19 -50.15 28.71
N ASP A 281 -6.63 -49.56 29.75
CA ASP A 281 -5.41 -49.93 30.46
C ASP A 281 -4.10 -49.21 30.17
N SER A 282 -3.46 -48.99 31.31
CA SER A 282 -2.33 -48.21 31.70
C SER A 282 -0.99 -48.88 31.39
N SER A 283 0.04 -48.04 31.32
CA SER A 283 1.47 -48.34 31.18
C SER A 283 1.96 -48.72 29.77
N ILE A 284 2.74 -47.81 29.17
CA ILE A 284 4.10 -48.06 28.62
C ILE A 284 4.68 -46.71 28.17
N SER A 285 5.96 -46.54 28.48
CA SER A 285 6.82 -45.37 28.34
C SER A 285 7.24 -45.00 26.91
N ASN A 286 7.54 -43.71 26.73
CA ASN A 286 8.48 -43.11 25.76
C ASN A 286 8.53 -43.72 24.35
N ALA A 287 7.76 -43.13 23.43
CA ALA A 287 8.10 -43.06 22.03
C ALA A 287 7.54 -41.76 21.42
N SER A 288 8.39 -41.05 20.69
CA SER A 288 8.04 -39.91 19.84
C SER A 288 6.89 -40.32 18.92
N GLN A 289 5.67 -39.88 19.23
CA GLN A 289 4.52 -40.07 18.35
C GLN A 289 4.64 -39.05 17.21
N THR A 290 5.21 -39.49 16.10
CA THR A 290 5.06 -38.80 14.82
C THR A 290 3.57 -38.76 14.48
N ILE A 291 2.97 -37.57 14.59
CA ILE A 291 1.61 -37.28 14.14
C ILE A 291 1.49 -37.76 12.67
N PRO A 292 0.44 -38.50 12.29
CA PRO A 292 0.28 -38.97 10.92
C PRO A 292 0.32 -37.80 9.93
N SER A 293 1.09 -37.91 8.85
CA SER A 293 1.23 -36.85 7.83
C SER A 293 -0.11 -36.37 7.26
N SER A 294 -1.12 -37.25 7.23
CA SER A 294 -2.47 -36.92 6.77
C SER A 294 -3.25 -35.99 7.72
N TYR A 295 -2.93 -35.93 9.01
CA TYR A 295 -3.64 -35.05 9.96
C TYR A 295 -3.28 -33.58 9.73
N ASN A 296 -2.01 -33.29 9.47
CA ASN A 296 -1.55 -31.94 9.18
C ASN A 296 -2.08 -31.41 7.84
N GLU A 297 -2.27 -32.27 6.84
CA GLU A 297 -2.80 -31.86 5.52
C GLU A 297 -4.23 -31.31 5.57
N HIS A 298 -5.05 -31.71 6.55
CA HIS A 298 -6.40 -31.18 6.73
C HIS A 298 -6.44 -29.83 7.49
N LEU A 299 -5.38 -29.50 8.23
CA LEU A 299 -5.28 -28.28 9.02
C LEU A 299 -4.51 -27.18 8.28
N PHE A 300 -3.47 -27.58 7.55
CA PHE A 300 -2.55 -26.68 6.86
C PHE A 300 -2.28 -27.19 5.43
N LEU A 301 -2.40 -26.29 4.46
CA LEU A 301 -2.12 -26.54 3.05
C LEU A 301 -0.97 -25.64 2.60
N PRO A 302 -0.12 -26.02 1.63
CA PRO A 302 0.90 -25.12 1.11
C PRO A 302 0.29 -23.82 0.56
N ASN A 303 0.81 -22.66 0.97
CA ASN A 303 0.30 -21.37 0.49
C ASN A 303 0.84 -21.05 -0.90
N THR A 304 0.07 -21.41 -1.92
CA THR A 304 0.43 -21.17 -3.31
C THR A 304 0.40 -19.68 -3.69
N THR A 305 -0.40 -18.87 -2.97
CA THR A 305 -0.52 -17.42 -3.20
C THR A 305 0.73 -16.70 -2.72
N ARG A 306 1.33 -17.10 -1.60
CA ARG A 306 2.56 -16.50 -1.09
C ARG A 306 3.83 -17.17 -1.62
N GLY A 307 3.75 -18.45 -1.98
CA GLY A 307 4.92 -19.24 -2.42
C GLY A 307 5.83 -19.69 -1.27
N CYS A 308 5.44 -19.41 -0.03
CA CYS A 308 6.05 -19.87 1.22
C CYS A 308 4.94 -20.05 2.26
N SER A 309 5.23 -20.64 3.41
CA SER A 309 4.25 -20.84 4.49
C SER A 309 3.00 -21.64 4.06
N TYR A 310 1.91 -21.49 4.81
CA TYR A 310 0.72 -22.33 4.73
C TYR A 310 -0.57 -21.50 4.67
N PHE A 311 -1.56 -22.06 3.99
CA PHE A 311 -2.94 -21.74 4.27
C PHE A 311 -3.40 -22.53 5.50
N TYR A 312 -4.11 -21.90 6.44
CA TYR A 312 -4.73 -22.57 7.59
C TYR A 312 -6.25 -22.62 7.47
N THR A 313 -6.85 -23.74 7.91
CA THR A 313 -8.29 -23.98 7.82
C THR A 313 -9.05 -23.50 9.06
N TYR A 314 -10.38 -23.43 8.97
CA TYR A 314 -11.26 -23.17 10.10
C TYR A 314 -11.07 -24.21 11.21
N ALA A 315 -10.83 -25.48 10.86
CA ALA A 315 -10.53 -26.53 11.83
C ALA A 315 -9.24 -26.22 12.61
N ALA A 316 -8.16 -25.83 11.92
CA ALA A 316 -6.90 -25.47 12.55
C ALA A 316 -7.05 -24.31 13.55
N VAL A 317 -7.79 -23.28 13.16
CA VAL A 317 -8.06 -22.14 14.05
C VAL A 317 -8.86 -22.57 15.27
N ASN A 318 -9.96 -23.31 15.12
CA ASN A 318 -10.74 -23.72 16.30
C ASN A 318 -9.93 -24.61 17.25
N GLU A 319 -9.14 -25.55 16.71
CA GLU A 319 -8.27 -26.38 17.54
C GLU A 319 -7.30 -25.53 18.36
N PHE A 320 -6.68 -24.52 17.73
CA PHE A 320 -5.79 -23.59 18.41
C PHE A 320 -6.51 -22.75 19.46
N LEU A 321 -7.69 -22.20 19.15
CA LEU A 321 -8.49 -21.38 20.05
C LEU A 321 -8.89 -22.16 21.32
N ILE A 322 -9.39 -23.39 21.15
CA ILE A 322 -9.78 -24.29 22.24
C ILE A 322 -8.58 -24.63 23.11
N ARG A 323 -7.48 -25.08 22.49
CA ARG A 323 -6.25 -25.48 23.19
C ARG A 323 -5.69 -24.36 24.06
N ASN A 324 -5.72 -23.13 23.55
CA ASN A 324 -5.14 -21.97 24.22
C ASN A 324 -6.15 -21.17 25.05
N GLN A 325 -7.42 -21.58 25.08
CA GLN A 325 -8.52 -20.93 25.81
C GLN A 325 -8.66 -19.43 25.46
N ILE A 326 -8.53 -19.12 24.17
CA ILE A 326 -8.71 -17.76 23.62
C ILE A 326 -9.92 -17.71 22.71
N LEU A 327 -10.44 -16.51 22.47
CA LEU A 327 -11.72 -16.27 21.79
C LEU A 327 -11.60 -16.19 20.27
N SER A 328 -10.54 -15.57 19.76
CA SER A 328 -10.37 -15.29 18.32
C SER A 328 -8.92 -14.93 17.97
N ILE A 329 -8.60 -15.03 16.68
CA ILE A 329 -7.35 -14.51 16.11
C ILE A 329 -7.65 -13.22 15.35
N ILE A 330 -6.85 -12.18 15.58
CA ILE A 330 -6.92 -10.90 14.86
C ILE A 330 -5.65 -10.75 14.05
N ARG A 331 -5.79 -10.49 12.75
CA ARG A 331 -4.66 -10.46 11.82
C ARG A 331 -4.79 -9.40 10.72
N ALA A 332 -3.75 -9.23 9.90
CA ALA A 332 -3.70 -8.20 8.84
C ALA A 332 -3.35 -8.77 7.43
N HIS A 333 -2.30 -8.30 6.73
CA HIS A 333 -1.61 -8.89 5.55
C HIS A 333 -2.39 -9.08 4.23
N GLU A 334 -3.73 -9.20 4.29
CA GLU A 334 -4.56 -9.37 3.10
C GLU A 334 -5.47 -8.17 2.93
N ALA A 335 -5.29 -7.44 1.82
CA ALA A 335 -6.16 -6.34 1.44
C ALA A 335 -7.65 -6.74 1.45
N GLN A 336 -8.49 -5.87 1.99
CA GLN A 336 -9.95 -6.06 2.08
C GLN A 336 -10.67 -4.86 1.47
N ASP A 337 -11.67 -5.09 0.60
CA ASP A 337 -12.46 -4.04 -0.06
C ASP A 337 -13.08 -3.04 0.94
N VAL A 338 -13.56 -3.56 2.07
CA VAL A 338 -14.15 -2.76 3.14
C VAL A 338 -13.20 -2.51 4.32
N GLY A 339 -11.92 -2.82 4.18
CA GLY A 339 -10.89 -2.64 5.21
C GLY A 339 -10.90 -3.68 6.33
N TYR A 340 -11.83 -4.63 6.33
CA TYR A 340 -11.83 -5.74 7.27
C TYR A 340 -12.63 -6.93 6.75
N ARG A 341 -12.41 -8.12 7.34
CA ARG A 341 -13.21 -9.32 7.13
C ARG A 341 -13.41 -10.05 8.45
N MET A 342 -14.65 -10.43 8.72
CA MET A 342 -15.03 -11.29 9.84
C MET A 342 -15.30 -12.69 9.27
N TYR A 343 -14.60 -13.70 9.76
CA TYR A 343 -14.73 -15.06 9.25
C TYR A 343 -15.80 -15.84 10.01
N LYS A 344 -15.95 -17.13 9.68
CA LYS A 344 -16.91 -18.04 10.32
C LYS A 344 -16.80 -17.97 11.84
N LYS A 345 -17.94 -18.00 12.51
CA LYS A 345 -18.00 -17.95 13.98
C LYS A 345 -17.64 -19.30 14.57
N SER A 346 -16.88 -19.30 15.67
CA SER A 346 -16.71 -20.49 16.50
C SER A 346 -18.08 -20.98 16.98
N VAL A 347 -18.29 -22.28 16.93
CA VAL A 347 -19.55 -22.92 17.35
C VAL A 347 -19.76 -22.77 18.86
N GLU A 348 -18.67 -22.79 19.63
CA GLU A 348 -18.71 -22.75 21.10
C GLU A 348 -19.03 -21.35 21.62
N THR A 349 -18.44 -20.31 21.03
CA THR A 349 -18.55 -18.93 21.54
C THR A 349 -19.53 -18.07 20.73
N GLY A 350 -19.87 -18.46 19.50
CA GLY A 350 -20.67 -17.64 18.58
C GLY A 350 -19.98 -16.36 18.10
N PHE A 351 -18.69 -16.20 18.40
CA PHE A 351 -17.84 -15.07 18.01
C PHE A 351 -17.00 -15.43 16.78
N PRO A 352 -16.68 -14.49 15.87
CA PRO A 352 -15.80 -14.75 14.72
C PRO A 352 -14.49 -15.42 15.15
N SER A 353 -14.14 -16.59 14.58
CA SER A 353 -12.92 -17.31 14.94
C SER A 353 -11.65 -16.59 14.46
N LEU A 354 -11.79 -15.82 13.38
CA LEU A 354 -10.72 -15.04 12.75
C LEU A 354 -11.27 -13.68 12.29
N ILE A 355 -10.43 -12.66 12.39
CA ILE A 355 -10.70 -11.30 11.93
C ILE A 355 -9.49 -10.78 11.17
N THR A 356 -9.68 -10.33 9.93
CA THR A 356 -8.67 -9.57 9.17
C THR A 356 -8.98 -8.08 9.25
N ILE A 357 -7.99 -7.26 9.60
CA ILE A 357 -8.05 -5.79 9.59
C ILE A 357 -7.01 -5.26 8.60
N PHE A 358 -7.38 -4.28 7.78
CA PHE A 358 -6.50 -3.68 6.77
C PHE A 358 -6.65 -2.15 6.79
N SER A 359 -5.54 -1.43 7.00
CA SER A 359 -5.58 0.00 7.31
C SER A 359 -5.07 0.92 6.19
N ALA A 360 -4.77 0.38 5.00
CA ALA A 360 -4.33 1.16 3.83
C ALA A 360 -5.51 1.38 2.85
N PRO A 361 -6.17 2.55 2.86
CA PRO A 361 -7.30 2.81 1.97
C PRO A 361 -6.81 3.12 0.55
N ASN A 362 -7.61 2.79 -0.46
CA ASN A 362 -7.24 2.93 -1.88
C ASN A 362 -5.82 2.42 -2.16
N TYR A 363 -5.53 1.21 -1.67
CA TYR A 363 -4.20 0.61 -1.72
C TYR A 363 -3.61 0.67 -3.13
N LEU A 364 -2.33 1.05 -3.23
CA LEU A 364 -1.58 1.29 -4.47
C LEU A 364 -2.22 2.32 -5.42
N ASP A 365 -3.05 3.22 -4.91
CA ASP A 365 -3.86 4.17 -5.69
C ASP A 365 -4.89 3.56 -6.65
N VAL A 366 -5.03 2.22 -6.68
CA VAL A 366 -5.83 1.51 -7.70
C VAL A 366 -6.93 0.63 -7.12
N TYR A 367 -6.76 0.10 -5.90
CA TYR A 367 -7.70 -0.87 -5.33
C TYR A 367 -9.05 -0.25 -4.98
N GLN A 368 -9.11 1.05 -4.68
CA GLN A 368 -10.32 1.77 -4.26
C GLN A 368 -11.04 1.18 -3.04
N ASN A 369 -10.34 0.36 -2.24
CA ASN A 369 -10.85 -0.18 -1.00
C ASN A 369 -10.96 0.91 0.08
N LYS A 370 -11.79 0.65 1.09
CA LYS A 370 -11.72 1.35 2.37
C LYS A 370 -10.63 0.74 3.25
N ALA A 371 -10.18 1.53 4.22
CA ALA A 371 -9.43 1.03 5.37
C ALA A 371 -10.34 0.90 6.59
N ALA A 372 -9.92 0.12 7.57
CA ALA A 372 -10.57 0.06 8.86
C ALA A 372 -9.59 -0.10 10.01
N ILE A 373 -10.02 0.36 11.19
CA ILE A 373 -9.43 0.03 12.49
C ILE A 373 -10.45 -0.67 13.37
N MET A 374 -9.97 -1.51 14.28
CA MET A 374 -10.81 -2.18 15.26
C MET A 374 -10.60 -1.55 16.63
N LYS A 375 -11.65 -0.95 17.20
CA LYS A 375 -11.67 -0.46 18.57
C LYS A 375 -12.32 -1.47 19.48
N TYR A 376 -11.59 -1.96 20.47
CA TYR A 376 -12.12 -2.81 21.52
C TYR A 376 -12.17 -2.07 22.84
N GLU A 377 -13.38 -1.89 23.37
CA GLU A 377 -13.63 -1.20 24.63
C GLU A 377 -14.92 -1.72 25.26
N ASN A 378 -14.95 -1.91 26.59
CA ASN A 378 -16.14 -2.36 27.33
C ASN A 378 -16.75 -3.68 26.79
N ASN A 379 -15.90 -4.62 26.35
CA ASN A 379 -16.30 -5.86 25.67
C ASN A 379 -17.10 -5.60 24.38
N ILE A 380 -16.89 -4.46 23.73
CA ILE A 380 -17.51 -4.13 22.44
C ILE A 380 -16.42 -4.00 21.39
N VAL A 381 -16.59 -4.72 20.29
CA VAL A 381 -15.79 -4.57 19.08
C VAL A 381 -16.49 -3.57 18.17
N ASN A 382 -15.88 -2.41 17.96
CA ASN A 382 -16.36 -1.41 17.00
C ASN A 382 -15.37 -1.31 15.83
N ILE A 383 -15.86 -1.55 14.62
CA ILE A 383 -15.05 -1.36 13.40
C ILE A 383 -15.33 0.04 12.86
N ARG A 384 -14.27 0.85 12.75
CA ARG A 384 -14.33 2.19 12.16
C ARG A 384 -13.65 2.18 10.81
N GLN A 385 -14.39 2.50 9.77
CA GLN A 385 -13.88 2.57 8.41
C GLN A 385 -13.54 4.01 8.02
N PHE A 386 -12.53 4.17 7.17
CA PHE A 386 -12.14 5.46 6.59
C PHE A 386 -11.67 5.31 5.13
N ASN A 387 -11.72 6.41 4.39
CA ASN A 387 -11.30 6.49 2.99
C ASN A 387 -9.89 7.12 2.89
N CYS A 388 -9.31 7.06 1.70
CA CYS A 388 -8.00 7.64 1.44
C CYS A 388 -7.98 9.17 1.53
N SER A 389 -6.78 9.68 1.76
CA SER A 389 -6.44 11.09 1.81
C SER A 389 -5.54 11.43 0.62
N PRO A 390 -5.62 12.67 0.08
CA PRO A 390 -4.67 13.11 -0.94
C PRO A 390 -3.23 13.06 -0.41
N HIS A 391 -2.30 12.64 -1.26
CA HIS A 391 -0.87 12.68 -0.98
C HIS A 391 -0.10 13.25 -2.19
N PRO A 392 1.12 13.76 -1.98
CA PRO A 392 2.00 14.18 -3.06
C PRO A 392 2.33 13.03 -4.02
N TYR A 393 2.59 13.41 -5.27
CA TYR A 393 2.90 12.47 -6.33
C TYR A 393 4.40 12.24 -6.45
N TRP A 394 4.79 10.97 -6.49
CA TRP A 394 6.13 10.53 -6.84
C TRP A 394 6.08 9.73 -8.14
N LEU A 395 7.08 9.94 -9.00
CA LEU A 395 7.32 9.01 -10.11
C LEU A 395 7.79 7.67 -9.54
N PRO A 396 7.51 6.54 -10.20
CA PRO A 396 7.89 5.24 -9.68
C PRO A 396 9.39 5.10 -9.44
N ASN A 397 9.74 4.34 -8.41
CA ASN A 397 11.10 4.15 -7.92
C ASN A 397 11.83 5.47 -7.62
N PHE A 398 11.08 6.52 -7.27
CA PHE A 398 11.60 7.84 -6.92
C PHE A 398 12.44 8.48 -8.05
N MET A 399 12.13 8.16 -9.30
CA MET A 399 12.84 8.68 -10.46
C MET A 399 12.69 10.21 -10.57
N ASP A 400 13.77 10.92 -10.87
CA ASP A 400 13.71 12.34 -11.15
C ASP A 400 13.17 12.61 -12.57
N VAL A 401 12.66 13.83 -12.79
CA VAL A 401 12.01 14.20 -14.05
C VAL A 401 12.96 14.20 -15.25
N PHE A 402 14.28 14.36 -15.05
CA PHE A 402 15.24 14.28 -16.15
C PHE A 402 15.45 12.84 -16.56
N SER A 403 15.73 11.96 -15.60
CA SER A 403 15.84 10.51 -15.87
C SER A 403 14.59 9.97 -16.56
N TRP A 404 13.41 10.44 -16.16
CA TRP A 404 12.14 10.05 -16.78
C TRP A 404 11.95 10.58 -18.20
N SER A 405 12.23 11.88 -18.43
CA SER A 405 11.87 12.56 -19.69
C SER A 405 12.97 12.52 -20.75
N LEU A 406 14.24 12.38 -20.37
CA LEU A 406 15.36 12.43 -21.30
C LEU A 406 15.29 11.34 -22.39
N PRO A 407 14.85 10.09 -22.11
CA PRO A 407 14.61 9.10 -23.15
C PRO A 407 13.60 9.57 -24.21
N PHE A 408 12.50 10.18 -23.75
CA PHE A 408 11.46 10.72 -24.63
C PHE A 408 11.96 11.89 -25.47
N VAL A 409 12.66 12.84 -24.84
CA VAL A 409 13.22 14.01 -25.54
C VAL A 409 14.22 13.56 -26.60
N GLY A 410 15.11 12.63 -26.27
CA GLY A 410 16.07 12.07 -27.21
C GLY A 410 15.41 11.42 -28.42
N GLU A 411 14.40 10.58 -28.22
CA GLU A 411 13.62 9.98 -29.31
C GLU A 411 13.00 11.05 -30.21
N LYS A 412 12.30 12.03 -29.64
CA LYS A 412 11.57 13.03 -30.43
C LYS A 412 12.49 13.96 -31.20
N VAL A 413 13.63 14.35 -30.62
CA VAL A 413 14.63 15.14 -31.34
C VAL A 413 15.17 14.35 -32.52
N ILE A 414 15.46 13.05 -32.34
CA ILE A 414 15.94 12.20 -33.43
C ILE A 414 14.85 12.01 -34.51
N ASP A 415 13.59 11.79 -34.13
CA ASP A 415 12.47 11.71 -35.06
C ASP A 415 12.37 12.99 -35.91
N VAL A 416 12.48 14.17 -35.28
CA VAL A 416 12.47 15.46 -35.98
C VAL A 416 13.66 15.56 -36.94
N LEU A 417 14.87 15.19 -36.52
CA LEU A 417 16.05 15.22 -37.38
C LEU A 417 15.92 14.25 -38.56
N LEU A 418 15.37 13.06 -38.36
CA LEU A 418 15.11 12.10 -39.43
C LEU A 418 14.09 12.63 -40.42
N ASN A 419 13.01 13.25 -39.94
CA ASN A 419 12.00 13.87 -40.81
C ASN A 419 12.57 15.06 -41.60
N ILE A 420 13.46 15.86 -41.01
CA ILE A 420 14.17 16.95 -41.71
C ILE A 420 15.12 16.37 -42.77
N LEU A 421 15.86 15.31 -42.45
CA LEU A 421 16.77 14.69 -43.42
C LEU A 421 16.03 14.02 -44.58
N ASN A 422 14.83 13.51 -44.33
CA ASN A 422 13.94 12.93 -45.35
C ASN A 422 13.15 13.98 -46.14
N ILE A 423 13.35 15.29 -45.91
CA ILE A 423 12.63 16.34 -46.64
C ILE A 423 13.16 16.52 -48.06
N CYS A 424 14.41 16.16 -48.32
CA CYS A 424 14.96 16.13 -49.67
C CYS A 424 14.60 14.80 -50.30
N THR A 425 13.75 14.84 -51.33
CA THR A 425 13.48 13.67 -52.17
C THR A 425 14.75 13.30 -52.96
N ASP A 426 14.89 12.02 -53.32
CA ASP A 426 15.99 11.57 -54.19
C ASP A 426 16.01 12.33 -55.53
N GLU A 427 14.85 12.84 -55.96
CA GLU A 427 14.65 13.66 -57.15
C GLU A 427 15.18 15.10 -57.00
N GLU A 428 14.88 15.79 -55.90
CA GLU A 428 15.43 17.13 -55.61
C GLU A 428 16.95 17.09 -55.38
N LEU A 429 17.45 16.02 -54.75
CA LEU A 429 18.89 15.75 -54.62
C LEU A 429 19.53 15.51 -55.99
N ALA A 430 18.85 14.84 -56.92
CA ALA A 430 19.33 14.60 -58.28
C ALA A 430 19.32 15.88 -59.14
N GLU A 431 18.31 16.75 -59.02
CA GLU A 431 18.28 18.05 -59.71
C GLU A 431 19.36 19.01 -59.22
N TYR A 432 19.58 19.07 -57.90
CA TYR A 432 20.67 19.85 -57.31
C TYR A 432 22.04 19.29 -57.69
N ASP A 433 22.17 17.95 -57.73
CA ASP A 433 23.36 17.24 -58.18
C ASP A 433 23.69 17.52 -59.66
N ALA A 434 22.67 17.71 -60.52
CA ALA A 434 22.81 18.03 -61.94
C ALA A 434 23.17 19.51 -62.19
N HIS A 435 22.69 20.43 -61.36
CA HIS A 435 23.03 21.86 -61.46
C HIS A 435 24.48 22.17 -61.05
N ILE A 436 25.10 21.31 -60.24
CA ILE A 436 26.50 21.45 -59.78
C ILE A 436 27.52 20.73 -60.69
N ASP A 437 27.07 19.98 -61.70
CA ASP A 437 27.94 19.24 -62.64
C ASP A 437 28.63 20.13 -63.69
N THR A 438 29.15 21.30 -63.28
CA THR A 438 30.19 22.04 -64.01
C THR A 438 31.52 21.97 -63.26
N LEU A 439 32.31 20.96 -63.65
CA LEU A 439 33.76 20.80 -63.48
C LEU A 439 34.32 20.57 -62.05
N ILE A 440 34.71 19.30 -61.82
CA ILE A 440 35.68 18.77 -60.81
C ILE A 440 35.08 18.44 -59.43
N GLU A 441 34.94 17.14 -59.11
CA GLU A 441 35.11 16.50 -57.77
C GLU A 441 34.35 15.15 -57.62
N ARG A 442 34.73 14.11 -58.37
CA ARG A 442 34.05 12.80 -58.32
C ARG A 442 34.49 11.91 -57.13
N ASN A 443 35.69 12.12 -56.58
CA ASN A 443 36.27 11.26 -55.53
C ASN A 443 35.90 11.69 -54.09
N ASN A 444 35.72 13.00 -53.84
CA ASN A 444 35.24 13.52 -52.55
C ASN A 444 33.74 13.24 -52.31
N ARG A 445 32.96 13.09 -53.40
CA ARG A 445 31.49 12.99 -53.36
C ARG A 445 30.99 11.63 -52.87
N GLU A 446 31.57 10.51 -53.34
CA GLU A 446 31.20 9.17 -52.86
C GLU A 446 31.59 8.96 -51.39
N GLN A 447 32.75 9.48 -50.98
CA GLN A 447 33.16 9.48 -49.58
C GLN A 447 32.19 10.30 -48.70
N ARG A 448 31.74 11.46 -49.19
CA ARG A 448 30.74 12.29 -48.50
C ARG A 448 29.35 11.64 -48.47
N LYS A 449 28.92 10.96 -49.55
CA LYS A 449 27.68 10.17 -49.59
C LYS A 449 27.72 9.01 -48.58
N GLU A 450 28.82 8.29 -48.46
CA GLU A 450 28.96 7.22 -47.45
C GLU A 450 29.07 7.76 -46.02
N GLN A 451 29.71 8.92 -45.81
CA GLN A 451 29.70 9.60 -44.50
C GLN A 451 28.28 10.00 -44.06
N ILE A 452 27.45 10.49 -44.98
CA ILE A 452 26.05 10.83 -44.71
C ILE A 452 25.24 9.55 -44.42
N ARG A 453 25.38 8.49 -45.23
CA ARG A 453 24.73 7.19 -44.97
C ARG A 453 25.15 6.60 -43.62
N SER A 454 26.43 6.68 -43.26
CA SER A 454 26.95 6.24 -41.97
C SER A 454 26.34 7.02 -40.80
N LYS A 455 26.22 8.35 -40.93
CA LYS A 455 25.53 9.21 -39.93
C LYS A 455 24.05 8.88 -39.79
N ILE A 456 23.34 8.62 -40.89
CA ILE A 456 21.93 8.18 -40.86
C ILE A 456 21.79 6.81 -40.17
N ARG A 457 22.65 5.83 -40.50
CA ARG A 457 22.67 4.51 -39.83
C ARG A 457 22.97 4.64 -38.34
N ALA A 458 23.90 5.52 -37.94
CA ALA A 458 24.19 5.80 -36.53
C ALA A 458 22.99 6.43 -35.82
N LEU A 459 22.35 7.42 -36.42
CA LEU A 459 21.13 8.05 -35.89
C LEU A 459 19.99 7.04 -35.76
N GLY A 460 19.79 6.13 -36.73
CA GLY A 460 18.79 5.07 -36.63
C GLY A 460 19.05 4.08 -35.48
N LYS A 461 20.32 3.75 -35.20
CA LYS A 461 20.69 2.93 -34.03
C LYS A 461 20.39 3.64 -32.71
N VAL A 462 20.71 4.93 -32.63
CA VAL A 462 20.43 5.76 -31.45
C VAL A 462 18.92 5.93 -31.26
N ALA A 463 18.14 6.19 -32.33
CA ALA A 463 16.68 6.26 -32.30
C ALA A 463 16.07 4.98 -31.70
N LYS A 464 16.55 3.81 -32.15
CA LYS A 464 16.08 2.52 -31.64
C LYS A 464 16.37 2.35 -30.15
N ALA A 465 17.56 2.74 -29.69
CA ALA A 465 17.93 2.68 -28.27
C ALA A 465 17.05 3.62 -27.42
N TYR A 466 16.82 4.86 -27.86
CA TYR A 466 15.97 5.82 -27.15
C TYR A 466 14.50 5.39 -27.11
N LYS A 467 13.99 4.82 -28.21
CA LYS A 467 12.65 4.24 -28.25
C LYS A 467 12.48 3.11 -27.23
N SER A 468 13.44 2.18 -27.16
CA SER A 468 13.41 1.11 -26.16
C SER A 468 13.46 1.64 -24.73
N LEU A 469 14.32 2.63 -24.44
CA LEU A 469 14.39 3.27 -23.12
C LEU A 469 13.10 4.01 -22.74
N ARG A 470 12.42 4.63 -23.71
CA ARG A 470 11.13 5.29 -23.49
C ARG A 470 10.04 4.27 -23.18
N GLU A 471 9.90 3.23 -24.00
CA GLU A 471 8.90 2.18 -23.79
C GLU A 471 9.06 1.55 -22.40
N LEU A 472 10.31 1.37 -21.95
CA LEU A 472 10.65 0.96 -20.59
C LEU A 472 10.10 1.93 -19.53
N SER A 473 10.38 3.22 -19.71
CA SER A 473 9.98 4.30 -18.79
C SER A 473 8.45 4.43 -18.68
N GLU A 474 7.73 4.36 -19.80
CA GLU A 474 6.26 4.44 -19.83
C GLU A 474 5.59 3.23 -19.16
N ASN A 475 6.15 2.04 -19.36
CA ASN A 475 5.66 0.82 -18.74
C ASN A 475 5.79 0.88 -17.20
N VAL A 476 6.95 1.32 -16.70
CA VAL A 476 7.19 1.51 -15.25
C VAL A 476 6.22 2.52 -14.64
N VAL A 477 5.89 3.62 -15.34
CA VAL A 477 4.92 4.61 -14.88
C VAL A 477 3.50 4.06 -14.78
N THR A 478 3.10 3.26 -15.76
CA THR A 478 1.72 2.74 -15.84
C THR A 478 1.46 1.69 -14.76
N LEU A 479 2.50 0.98 -14.32
CA LEU A 479 2.38 -0.11 -13.37
C LEU A 479 2.40 0.33 -11.90
N ARG A 480 2.50 1.63 -11.55
CA ARG A 480 2.32 2.20 -10.17
C ARG A 480 2.44 1.21 -8.99
N GLY A 481 3.63 0.69 -8.72
CA GLY A 481 3.88 -0.21 -7.57
C GLY A 481 3.33 -1.64 -7.70
N LEU A 482 2.72 -1.99 -8.84
CA LEU A 482 2.32 -3.33 -9.29
C LEU A 482 3.47 -4.09 -9.99
N THR A 483 4.62 -3.44 -10.19
CA THR A 483 5.85 -4.10 -10.63
C THR A 483 6.92 -4.05 -9.55
N PRO A 484 7.68 -5.15 -9.35
CA PRO A 484 8.90 -5.14 -8.55
C PRO A 484 9.90 -4.10 -9.05
N SER A 485 10.85 -3.67 -8.20
CA SER A 485 11.99 -2.89 -8.66
C SER A 485 12.95 -3.82 -9.44
N THR A 486 12.65 -4.09 -10.70
CA THR A 486 13.59 -4.83 -11.57
C THR A 486 14.75 -3.92 -11.93
N SER A 487 15.97 -4.40 -11.65
CA SER A 487 17.17 -3.88 -12.30
C SER A 487 16.98 -3.97 -13.82
N SER A 488 17.46 -2.95 -14.53
CA SER A 488 17.29 -2.67 -15.96
C SER A 488 17.69 -3.78 -16.96
N SER A 489 18.08 -4.97 -16.50
CA SER A 489 18.58 -6.09 -17.33
C SER A 489 17.53 -7.09 -17.81
N ASP A 490 16.38 -7.22 -17.14
CA ASP A 490 15.41 -8.31 -17.42
C ASP A 490 14.24 -7.89 -18.33
N LEU A 491 14.23 -6.65 -18.81
CA LEU A 491 13.10 -6.03 -19.51
C LEU A 491 13.12 -6.22 -21.05
N ASN A 492 13.75 -7.29 -21.52
CA ASN A 492 13.90 -7.56 -22.96
C ASN A 492 12.62 -8.08 -23.65
N ASN A 493 11.50 -8.27 -22.93
CA ASN A 493 10.23 -8.72 -23.52
C ASN A 493 9.21 -7.56 -23.60
N SER A 494 9.37 -6.69 -24.60
CA SER A 494 8.61 -5.43 -24.74
C SER A 494 7.11 -5.60 -24.99
N ASP A 495 6.68 -6.75 -25.50
CA ASP A 495 5.29 -6.95 -25.94
C ASP A 495 4.36 -7.40 -24.79
N GLU A 496 4.89 -8.15 -23.82
CA GLU A 496 4.11 -8.57 -22.64
C GLU A 496 3.85 -7.40 -21.70
N VAL A 497 4.87 -6.59 -21.39
CA VAL A 497 4.75 -5.45 -20.46
C VAL A 497 3.80 -4.36 -20.99
N LYS A 498 3.76 -4.14 -22.31
CA LYS A 498 2.80 -3.22 -22.95
C LYS A 498 1.35 -3.65 -22.72
N SER A 499 1.07 -4.96 -22.75
CA SER A 499 -0.28 -5.50 -22.52
C SER A 499 -0.75 -5.30 -21.07
N GLU A 500 0.16 -5.39 -20.11
CA GLU A 500 -0.16 -5.24 -18.68
C GLU A 500 -0.44 -3.78 -18.30
N ALA A 501 0.40 -2.86 -18.79
CA ALA A 501 0.18 -1.43 -18.68
C ALA A 501 -1.17 -1.00 -19.27
N GLU A 502 -1.55 -1.57 -20.43
CA GLU A 502 -2.82 -1.29 -21.07
C GLU A 502 -4.02 -1.84 -20.26
N VAL A 503 -3.90 -3.01 -19.64
CA VAL A 503 -4.93 -3.56 -18.73
C VAL A 503 -5.11 -2.68 -17.49
N VAL A 504 -4.02 -2.24 -16.85
CA VAL A 504 -4.07 -1.31 -15.70
C VAL A 504 -4.71 0.01 -16.11
N ALA A 505 -4.29 0.58 -17.24
CA ALA A 505 -4.87 1.80 -17.77
C ALA A 505 -6.37 1.65 -18.07
N ASN A 506 -6.80 0.49 -18.57
CA ASN A 506 -8.22 0.20 -18.82
C ASN A 506 -9.02 0.08 -17.53
N ILE A 507 -8.49 -0.55 -16.48
CA ILE A 507 -9.14 -0.61 -15.15
C ILE A 507 -9.30 0.79 -14.55
N LEU A 508 -8.27 1.63 -14.67
CA LEU A 508 -8.29 3.01 -14.17
C LEU A 508 -9.25 3.91 -14.95
N ARG A 509 -9.48 3.63 -16.23
CA ARG A 509 -10.33 4.45 -17.12
C ARG A 509 -11.79 4.01 -17.15
N ASP A 510 -12.10 2.76 -16.82
CA ASP A 510 -13.46 2.24 -16.92
C ASP A 510 -14.34 2.71 -15.76
N LYS A 511 -15.03 3.84 -15.97
CA LYS A 511 -15.96 4.46 -15.01
C LYS A 511 -17.24 3.65 -14.76
N ASN A 512 -17.54 2.63 -15.58
CA ASN A 512 -18.78 1.85 -15.51
C ASN A 512 -18.67 0.57 -14.65
N VAL A 513 -17.48 0.27 -14.12
CA VAL A 513 -17.21 -0.92 -13.30
C VAL A 513 -17.50 -0.66 -11.82
N SER A 514 -18.16 -1.61 -11.15
CA SER A 514 -18.43 -1.53 -9.71
C SER A 514 -17.13 -1.55 -8.88
N THR A 515 -17.13 -0.91 -7.71
CA THR A 515 -15.95 -0.88 -6.81
C THR A 515 -15.43 -2.29 -6.48
N LYS A 516 -16.35 -3.23 -6.23
CA LYS A 516 -16.01 -4.63 -5.93
C LYS A 516 -15.27 -5.32 -7.09
N GLU A 517 -15.68 -5.07 -8.32
CA GLU A 517 -15.03 -5.65 -9.49
C GLU A 517 -13.67 -5.01 -9.76
N ARG A 518 -13.51 -3.69 -9.53
CA ARG A 518 -12.19 -3.04 -9.58
C ARG A 518 -11.24 -3.61 -8.53
N PHE A 519 -11.69 -3.77 -7.29
CA PHE A 519 -10.92 -4.37 -6.21
C PHE A 519 -10.42 -5.77 -6.59
N SER A 520 -11.31 -6.64 -7.09
CA SER A 520 -10.94 -7.99 -7.53
C SER A 520 -9.93 -7.97 -8.69
N LYS A 521 -10.10 -7.07 -9.67
CA LYS A 521 -9.18 -6.91 -10.79
C LYS A 521 -7.80 -6.43 -10.33
N ALA A 522 -7.74 -5.43 -9.45
CA ALA A 522 -6.49 -4.94 -8.86
C ALA A 522 -5.76 -6.05 -8.09
N LYS A 523 -6.48 -6.81 -7.24
CA LYS A 523 -5.93 -7.94 -6.49
C LYS A 523 -5.32 -9.02 -7.41
N ILE A 524 -5.96 -9.30 -8.55
CA ILE A 524 -5.43 -10.28 -9.52
C ILE A 524 -4.13 -9.78 -10.17
N LEU A 525 -4.08 -8.51 -10.55
CA LEU A 525 -2.89 -7.91 -11.15
C LEU A 525 -1.71 -7.89 -10.19
N ASP A 526 -2.00 -7.63 -8.92
CA ASP A 526 -0.99 -7.48 -7.88
C ASP A 526 -0.55 -8.82 -7.25
N GLN A 527 -1.19 -9.93 -7.60
CA GLN A 527 -0.95 -11.25 -6.99
C GLN A 527 0.53 -11.69 -7.03
N VAL A 528 1.33 -11.22 -8.00
CA VAL A 528 2.78 -11.53 -8.03
C VAL A 528 3.50 -10.86 -6.87
N ASN A 529 3.15 -9.61 -6.55
CA ASN A 529 3.82 -8.83 -5.51
C ASN A 529 3.35 -9.24 -4.11
N GLU A 530 2.26 -9.99 -4.02
CA GLU A 530 1.81 -10.64 -2.79
C GLU A 530 2.66 -11.90 -2.45
N ARG A 531 3.53 -12.37 -3.37
CA ARG A 531 4.42 -13.51 -3.16
C ARG A 531 5.72 -13.11 -2.48
N MET A 532 6.31 -14.06 -1.75
CA MET A 532 7.70 -13.96 -1.32
C MET A 532 8.61 -13.85 -2.56
N PRO A 533 9.48 -12.83 -2.63
CA PRO A 533 10.40 -12.68 -3.74
C PRO A 533 11.37 -13.87 -3.85
N PRO A 534 11.88 -14.19 -5.05
CA PRO A 534 12.86 -15.26 -5.24
C PRO A 534 14.18 -14.94 -4.51
N SER A 535 14.85 -15.98 -3.99
CA SER A 535 16.19 -15.83 -3.42
C SER A 535 17.20 -15.43 -4.51
N LYS A 536 18.19 -14.60 -4.15
CA LYS A 536 19.31 -14.23 -5.04
C LYS A 536 20.11 -15.42 -5.59
N SER A 537 19.91 -16.63 -5.03
CA SER A 537 20.59 -17.88 -5.44
C SER A 537 19.82 -18.76 -6.44
N SER A 538 18.57 -18.45 -6.80
CA SER A 538 17.77 -19.26 -7.73
C SER A 538 17.53 -18.53 -9.06
N ASN A 539 18.17 -19.00 -10.13
CA ASN A 539 17.86 -18.56 -11.50
C ASN A 539 16.51 -19.14 -11.99
N SER A 540 15.72 -18.26 -12.58
CA SER A 540 14.61 -18.48 -13.54
C SER A 540 13.47 -19.44 -13.17
N VAL A 541 12.35 -18.86 -12.71
CA VAL A 541 11.01 -19.32 -13.14
C VAL A 541 10.27 -18.09 -13.65
N VAL A 542 10.04 -18.03 -14.95
CA VAL A 542 9.22 -16.98 -15.58
C VAL A 542 7.78 -17.16 -15.08
N ALA A 543 7.26 -16.16 -14.37
CA ALA A 543 5.88 -16.18 -13.93
C ALA A 543 4.93 -16.13 -15.14
N PRO A 544 3.80 -16.86 -15.16
CA PRO A 544 2.85 -16.83 -16.28
C PRO A 544 2.25 -15.43 -16.44
N THR A 545 2.04 -15.01 -17.69
CA THR A 545 1.58 -13.65 -18.05
C THR A 545 0.19 -13.33 -17.51
N ILE A 546 -0.07 -12.05 -17.20
CA ILE A 546 -1.36 -11.57 -16.68
C ILE A 546 -2.54 -11.95 -17.61
N THR A 547 -2.34 -11.92 -18.93
CA THR A 547 -3.35 -12.31 -19.93
C THR A 547 -3.79 -13.77 -19.80
N GLU A 548 -2.87 -14.69 -19.43
CA GLU A 548 -3.20 -16.08 -19.17
C GLU A 548 -3.99 -16.25 -17.86
N ARG A 549 -3.73 -15.39 -16.86
CA ARG A 549 -4.41 -15.43 -15.56
C ARG A 549 -5.87 -14.94 -15.64
N ILE A 550 -6.11 -13.88 -16.42
CA ILE A 550 -7.47 -13.35 -16.68
C ILE A 550 -8.32 -14.37 -17.45
N LYS A 551 -7.73 -15.07 -18.43
CA LYS A 551 -8.45 -16.10 -19.22
C LYS A 551 -8.86 -17.30 -18.36
N ARG A 552 -8.00 -17.77 -17.45
CA ARG A 552 -8.29 -18.92 -16.57
C ARG A 552 -9.46 -18.69 -15.60
N THR A 553 -9.73 -17.45 -15.22
CA THR A 553 -10.84 -17.08 -14.32
C THR A 553 -12.14 -16.78 -15.07
N SER A 554 -12.08 -16.37 -16.34
CA SER A 554 -13.27 -16.11 -17.16
C SER A 554 -14.07 -17.39 -17.53
N THR A 555 -13.47 -18.58 -17.43
CA THR A 555 -14.12 -19.87 -17.70
C THR A 555 -14.92 -20.45 -16.52
N THR A 556 -14.90 -19.83 -15.33
CA THR A 556 -15.55 -20.41 -14.13
C THR A 556 -16.86 -19.72 -13.71
N ASN A 557 -17.31 -18.68 -14.43
CA ASN A 557 -18.48 -17.87 -14.06
C ASN A 557 -19.71 -18.08 -14.96
N GLN A 558 -20.04 -19.33 -15.30
CA GLN A 558 -21.38 -19.67 -15.78
C GLN A 558 -21.87 -20.95 -15.13
N THR A 559 -22.44 -20.83 -13.93
CA THR A 559 -23.68 -21.53 -13.56
C THR A 559 -24.18 -21.06 -12.19
N SER A 560 -25.50 -20.85 -12.13
CA SER A 560 -26.35 -20.75 -10.92
C SER A 560 -26.61 -19.34 -10.37
N GLN A 561 -27.47 -18.61 -11.09
CA GLN A 561 -28.47 -17.72 -10.46
C GLN A 561 -29.62 -18.57 -9.90
N GLU A 562 -30.06 -18.34 -8.66
CA GLU A 562 -31.46 -18.01 -8.27
C GLU A 562 -31.69 -18.00 -6.73
N PRO A 563 -32.83 -17.45 -6.20
CA PRO A 563 -32.77 -16.36 -5.21
C PRO A 563 -33.17 -16.74 -3.77
N VAL A 564 -32.75 -15.87 -2.83
CA VAL A 564 -33.09 -15.90 -1.40
C VAL A 564 -34.55 -15.46 -1.15
N LYS A 565 -35.31 -16.23 -0.35
CA LYS A 565 -36.58 -15.81 0.28
C LYS A 565 -36.55 -15.99 1.81
N LYS A 566 -36.81 -14.86 2.48
CA LYS A 566 -37.53 -14.54 3.74
C LYS A 566 -37.47 -15.45 5.01
N GLU A 567 -36.98 -14.81 6.08
CA GLU A 567 -37.37 -14.75 7.52
C GLU A 567 -38.00 -15.92 8.32
N LEU A 568 -37.33 -16.27 9.45
CA LEU A 568 -37.73 -16.53 10.89
C LEU A 568 -39.01 -17.35 11.26
N PRO A 569 -39.15 -17.97 12.48
CA PRO A 569 -38.52 -17.62 13.77
C PRO A 569 -38.08 -18.74 14.77
N SER A 570 -37.29 -18.30 15.77
CA SER A 570 -37.06 -18.75 17.16
C SER A 570 -37.53 -20.10 17.70
N LYS A 571 -36.65 -20.77 18.49
CA LYS A 571 -36.97 -21.38 19.80
C LYS A 571 -35.73 -21.51 20.70
N SER A 572 -35.92 -21.20 21.98
CA SER A 572 -34.94 -21.18 23.08
C SER A 572 -34.88 -22.51 23.85
N ILE A 573 -33.69 -22.92 24.32
CA ILE A 573 -33.48 -23.68 25.57
C ILE A 573 -32.12 -23.26 26.20
N MET A 574 -32.11 -23.07 27.53
CA MET A 574 -30.98 -22.71 28.43
C MET A 574 -29.95 -23.86 28.59
N SER A 575 -28.72 -23.77 29.13
CA SER A 575 -28.15 -22.99 30.26
C SER A 575 -26.61 -23.14 30.37
N GLY A 576 -25.92 -22.11 30.89
CA GLY A 576 -24.64 -22.15 31.66
C GLY A 576 -23.34 -22.35 30.86
N THR A 577 -22.44 -21.37 30.70
CA THR A 577 -21.58 -20.82 31.77
C THR A 577 -20.96 -19.48 31.28
N THR A 578 -20.63 -18.62 32.24
CA THR A 578 -20.18 -17.22 32.16
C THR A 578 -19.14 -16.89 31.07
N GLN A 579 -19.55 -16.15 30.02
CA GLN A 579 -18.68 -15.26 29.25
C GLN A 579 -19.43 -13.96 28.96
N GLY A 580 -18.81 -12.82 29.26
CA GLY A 580 -19.37 -11.51 28.92
C GLY A 580 -19.61 -11.44 27.41
N LEU A 581 -20.87 -11.26 27.01
CA LEU A 581 -21.27 -11.24 25.61
C LEU A 581 -20.57 -10.08 24.89
N VAL A 582 -19.54 -10.37 24.09
CA VAL A 582 -18.86 -9.35 23.29
C VAL A 582 -19.83 -8.85 22.22
N LYS A 583 -20.19 -7.57 22.24
CA LYS A 583 -21.12 -6.97 21.27
C LYS A 583 -20.36 -6.37 20.09
N MET A 584 -20.92 -6.43 18.89
CA MET A 584 -20.32 -5.84 17.69
C MET A 584 -21.15 -4.65 17.19
N ARG A 585 -20.46 -3.55 16.81
CA ARG A 585 -21.05 -2.36 16.19
C ARG A 585 -20.21 -1.91 14.99
N ARG A 586 -20.86 -1.32 13.98
CA ARG A 586 -20.22 -0.81 12.76
C ARG A 586 -20.55 0.66 12.60
N GLU A 587 -19.54 1.49 12.33
CA GLU A 587 -19.70 2.93 12.12
C GLU A 587 -18.84 3.39 10.93
N SER A 588 -19.46 4.09 9.97
CA SER A 588 -18.77 4.71 8.84
C SER A 588 -18.50 6.19 9.15
N TYR A 589 -17.23 6.61 9.13
CA TYR A 589 -16.86 8.01 9.30
C TYR A 589 -16.83 8.73 7.94
N VAL A 590 -17.71 9.72 7.76
CA VAL A 590 -17.69 10.62 6.60
C VAL A 590 -17.30 12.00 7.11
N GLY A 591 -16.11 12.48 6.73
CA GLY A 591 -15.64 13.81 7.12
C GLY A 591 -16.59 14.89 6.61
N SER A 592 -17.14 15.70 7.51
CA SER A 592 -17.97 16.85 7.14
C SER A 592 -17.06 18.01 6.76
N SER A 593 -16.91 18.27 5.46
CA SER A 593 -16.44 19.55 4.95
C SER A 593 -17.61 20.54 4.97
N LYS A 594 -17.79 21.28 6.07
CA LYS A 594 -18.68 22.44 6.10
C LYS A 594 -17.89 23.69 5.72
N SER A 595 -18.13 24.20 4.52
CA SER A 595 -17.80 25.58 4.15
C SER A 595 -18.78 26.52 4.87
N THR A 596 -18.28 27.41 5.72
CA THR A 596 -19.12 28.43 6.35
C THR A 596 -19.15 29.65 5.45
N THR A 597 -20.28 29.86 4.77
CA THR A 597 -20.60 31.09 4.04
C THR A 597 -21.10 32.14 5.03
N THR A 598 -20.47 33.30 5.04
CA THR A 598 -20.85 34.50 5.79
C THR A 598 -22.17 35.09 5.30
N LYS A 599 -23.10 35.39 6.22
CA LYS A 599 -24.11 36.46 6.05
C LYS A 599 -24.41 37.18 7.37
N GLN A 600 -24.50 38.50 7.24
CA GLN A 600 -24.71 39.55 8.24
C GLN A 600 -26.11 39.55 8.86
N ALA A 601 -26.19 40.08 10.09
CA ALA A 601 -27.19 41.00 10.69
C ALA A 601 -27.11 40.82 12.22
N SER A 602 -27.27 41.77 13.13
CA SER A 602 -27.50 43.22 13.13
C SER A 602 -27.35 43.66 14.61
N THR A 603 -26.76 44.82 14.86
CA THR A 603 -26.73 45.49 16.17
C THR A 603 -28.15 45.90 16.61
N PRO A 604 -28.38 46.13 17.92
CA PRO A 604 -28.43 47.52 18.35
C PRO A 604 -27.72 47.81 19.68
N THR A 605 -27.45 49.09 19.80
CA THR A 605 -26.63 49.88 20.73
C THR A 605 -27.31 50.25 22.05
N ALA A 606 -26.45 50.79 22.94
CA ALA A 606 -26.67 51.80 23.98
C ALA A 606 -27.01 51.28 25.39
N ASP A 607 -26.53 51.86 26.48
CA ASP A 607 -25.48 52.83 26.83
C ASP A 607 -25.55 52.88 28.38
N LEU A 608 -24.44 53.16 29.08
CA LEU A 608 -24.43 53.95 30.31
C LEU A 608 -23.01 54.03 30.91
N THR A 609 -22.59 55.28 30.98
CA THR A 609 -21.31 55.82 31.41
C THR A 609 -21.05 55.82 32.92
N LYS A 610 -19.75 55.86 33.27
CA LYS A 610 -19.04 56.86 34.10
C LYS A 610 -18.46 56.45 35.48
N THR A 611 -17.16 56.77 35.60
CA THR A 611 -16.33 57.17 36.78
C THR A 611 -15.96 56.05 37.79
N ILE A 612 -14.72 55.88 38.26
CA ILE A 612 -13.84 56.83 38.98
C ILE A 612 -12.33 56.45 38.87
N ASN A 613 -11.51 57.50 38.86
CA ASN A 613 -10.06 57.70 39.02
C ASN A 613 -9.18 56.66 39.78
N GLY A 614 -7.88 56.61 39.42
CA GLY A 614 -6.81 56.36 40.39
C GLY A 614 -5.49 55.76 39.87
N ARG A 615 -4.65 56.53 39.16
CA ARG A 615 -3.17 56.40 39.18
C ARG A 615 -2.66 57.24 40.40
N PRO A 616 -1.38 57.21 40.87
CA PRO A 616 -0.14 56.90 40.13
C PRO A 616 1.03 56.25 40.94
N THR A 617 2.19 56.14 40.26
CA THR A 617 3.60 56.17 40.76
C THR A 617 4.20 54.90 41.39
N THR A 618 5.48 54.51 41.21
CA THR A 618 6.65 54.95 40.40
C THR A 618 7.82 53.98 40.65
N LYS A 619 8.71 53.86 39.64
CA LYS A 619 10.20 53.73 39.71
C LYS A 619 10.76 52.44 40.35
N LYS A 620 11.78 51.77 39.79
CA LYS A 620 12.98 52.24 39.07
C LYS A 620 13.30 51.31 37.91
#